data_AF-B8I103-F1
#
_entry.id   AF-B8I103-F1
#
_cell.length_a   1.000
_cell.length_b   1.000
_cell.length_c   1.000
_cell.angle_alpha   90.00
_cell.angle_beta   90.00
_cell.angle_gamma   90.00
#
_symmetry.space_group_name_H-M   'P 1'
#
loop_
_entity.id
_entity.type
_entity.pdbx_description
1 polymer ?
#
loop_
_entity_poly.entity_id
_entity_poly.type
_entity_poly.pdbx_seq_one_letter_code
_entity_poly.pdbx_strand_id
1 'polypeptide(L)'
;MSKNAMNYIYICPFCGNVNKYPENCKHQICLCGNLMQIEHSYPNLQAVDSIRTVQYMFDACKNIDKNNRLAIQNFLKQPKVGVNILDEDLIKYISLYEAVRSKYRDNFVDDFINIDDEFEKKMLDKYNVDFSVIDSFIASSRLFLRNYFRKSFIIMLATSIELLFNDYFGSLVLSKLGNNGGEVFLSSYEYASIKDCIEVCSAFTDKPIDYIMNSLSLGFFDRWSTLRNERNSIIHSNNRYISSKRINDAYKLIEESILVFSNLKSLIYKQNKTNKTIL
;
A
#
# COMPACT_ATOMS: atom_id res chain seq x y z
N MET A 1 -16.98 -13.37 10.45
CA MET A 1 -17.27 -11.99 10.91
C MET A 1 -16.02 -11.14 10.71
N SER A 2 -16.06 -10.18 9.80
CA SER A 2 -15.10 -9.09 9.69
C SER A 2 -15.90 -7.81 9.92
N LYS A 3 -15.87 -7.29 11.14
CA LYS A 3 -16.39 -5.95 11.48
C LYS A 3 -15.19 -5.00 11.47
N ASN A 4 -14.78 -4.59 10.28
CA ASN A 4 -14.16 -3.29 10.07
C ASN A 4 -14.91 -2.67 8.89
N ALA A 5 -16.15 -2.26 9.12
CA ALA A 5 -16.83 -1.39 8.18
C ALA A 5 -15.94 -0.16 8.00
N MET A 6 -15.49 0.08 6.78
CA MET A 6 -14.64 1.23 6.50
C MET A 6 -15.50 2.47 6.81
N ASN A 7 -15.10 3.25 7.82
CA ASN A 7 -15.78 4.52 8.06
C ASN A 7 -15.41 5.46 6.91
N TYR A 8 -16.42 5.94 6.17
CA TYR A 8 -16.19 6.97 5.16
C TYR A 8 -15.72 8.25 5.85
N ILE A 9 -14.72 8.89 5.27
CA ILE A 9 -14.31 10.23 5.65
C ILE A 9 -15.17 11.19 4.83
N TYR A 10 -15.77 12.18 5.47
CA TYR A 10 -16.50 13.24 4.79
C TYR A 10 -15.77 14.55 5.00
N ILE A 11 -15.52 15.28 3.92
CA ILE A 11 -14.80 16.55 3.94
C ILE A 11 -15.76 17.64 3.53
N CYS A 12 -16.08 18.56 4.45
CA CYS A 12 -16.99 19.65 4.12
C CYS A 12 -16.38 20.60 3.09
N PRO A 13 -16.99 20.83 1.91
CA PRO A 13 -16.42 21.72 0.90
C PRO A 13 -16.47 23.20 1.32
N PHE A 14 -17.28 23.55 2.33
CA PHE A 14 -17.47 24.93 2.78
C PHE A 14 -16.50 25.37 3.89
N CYS A 15 -16.03 24.44 4.73
CA CYS A 15 -15.13 24.77 5.84
C CYS A 15 -13.95 23.80 6.00
N GLY A 16 -13.87 22.76 5.20
CA GLY A 16 -12.85 21.73 5.26
C GLY A 16 -12.89 20.86 6.52
N ASN A 17 -13.94 20.91 7.34
CA ASN A 17 -14.03 20.00 8.49
C ASN A 17 -14.15 18.55 8.02
N VAL A 18 -13.33 17.69 8.62
CA VAL A 18 -13.25 16.26 8.34
C VAL A 18 -14.04 15.51 9.40
N ASN A 19 -14.97 14.67 8.99
CA ASN A 19 -15.79 13.86 9.88
C ASN A 19 -15.76 12.39 9.44
N LYS A 20 -15.80 11.45 10.39
CA LYS A 20 -15.84 10.02 10.11
C LYS A 20 -17.23 9.48 10.37
N TYR A 21 -17.80 8.75 9.41
CA TYR A 21 -19.15 8.21 9.53
C TYR A 21 -19.24 6.74 9.08
N PRO A 22 -20.22 5.98 9.59
CA PRO A 22 -20.50 4.64 9.11
C PRO A 22 -20.85 4.63 7.61
N GLU A 23 -20.57 3.50 6.96
CA GLU A 23 -20.70 3.27 5.52
C GLU A 23 -22.11 3.57 4.94
N ASN A 24 -23.15 3.50 5.77
CA ASN A 24 -24.56 3.63 5.35
C ASN A 24 -25.10 5.06 5.37
N CYS A 25 -24.25 6.05 5.65
CA CYS A 25 -24.70 7.43 5.78
C CYS A 25 -24.74 8.13 4.41
N LYS A 26 -25.93 8.48 3.90
CA LYS A 26 -26.08 9.15 2.59
C LYS A 26 -25.82 10.66 2.61
N HIS A 27 -26.14 11.30 3.74
CA HIS A 27 -26.01 12.74 3.94
C HIS A 27 -25.70 13.05 5.39
N GLN A 28 -24.96 14.13 5.65
CA GLN A 28 -24.59 14.58 6.99
C GLN A 28 -24.53 16.10 7.10
N ILE A 29 -24.83 16.64 8.27
CA ILE A 29 -24.69 18.08 8.53
C ILE A 29 -23.30 18.31 9.14
N CYS A 30 -22.50 19.15 8.49
CA CYS A 30 -21.22 19.59 9.03
C CYS A 30 -21.44 20.52 10.24
N LEU A 31 -20.45 20.64 11.14
CA LEU A 31 -20.46 21.61 12.23
C LEU A 31 -20.69 23.07 11.78
N CYS A 32 -20.40 23.40 10.51
CA CYS A 32 -20.72 24.72 9.94
C CYS A 32 -22.17 24.87 9.45
N GLY A 33 -23.05 23.89 9.72
CA GLY A 33 -24.45 23.88 9.32
C GLY A 33 -24.72 23.42 7.88
N ASN A 34 -23.67 23.22 7.07
CA ASN A 34 -23.85 22.82 5.66
C ASN A 34 -24.05 21.31 5.51
N LEU A 35 -24.94 20.95 4.58
CA LEU A 35 -25.17 19.55 4.19
C LEU A 35 -23.98 19.01 3.39
N MET A 36 -23.50 17.84 3.77
CA MET A 36 -22.52 17.04 3.07
C MET A 36 -23.22 15.83 2.46
N GLN A 37 -23.06 15.63 1.16
CA GLN A 37 -23.58 14.46 0.45
C GLN A 37 -22.47 13.43 0.25
N ILE A 38 -22.84 12.24 -0.24
CA ILE A 38 -21.89 11.15 -0.52
C ILE A 38 -20.78 11.54 -1.50
N GLU A 39 -21.01 12.53 -2.37
CA GLU A 39 -19.99 13.10 -3.27
C GLU A 39 -18.87 13.83 -2.51
N HIS A 40 -19.11 14.24 -1.27
CA HIS A 40 -18.12 14.82 -0.38
C HIS A 40 -17.40 13.77 0.47
N SER A 41 -17.66 12.49 0.22
CA SER A 41 -16.92 11.39 0.84
C SER A 41 -15.52 11.26 0.25
N TYR A 42 -14.63 10.72 1.05
CA TYR A 42 -13.26 10.40 0.73
C TYR A 42 -12.93 9.04 1.38
N PRO A 43 -12.41 8.07 0.63
CA PRO A 43 -12.22 8.04 -0.82
C PRO A 43 -13.53 8.22 -1.60
N ASN A 44 -13.45 8.73 -2.84
CA ASN A 44 -14.60 8.74 -3.74
C ASN A 44 -15.04 7.30 -4.09
N LEU A 45 -16.28 7.12 -4.55
CA LEU A 45 -16.85 5.78 -4.79
C LEU A 45 -16.00 4.90 -5.73
N GLN A 46 -15.34 5.48 -6.73
CA GLN A 46 -14.46 4.74 -7.65
C GLN A 46 -13.22 4.19 -6.92
N ALA A 47 -12.62 4.98 -6.03
CA ALA A 47 -11.49 4.55 -5.22
C ALA A 47 -11.90 3.54 -4.14
N VAL A 48 -13.13 3.58 -3.63
CA VAL A 48 -13.64 2.64 -2.61
C VAL A 48 -13.61 1.19 -3.09
N ASP A 49 -14.12 0.92 -4.29
CA ASP A 49 -14.12 -0.44 -4.81
C ASP A 49 -12.69 -0.94 -5.07
N SER A 50 -11.80 -0.07 -5.56
CA SER A 50 -10.38 -0.36 -5.71
C SER A 50 -9.73 -0.73 -4.37
N ILE A 51 -10.01 0.02 -3.31
CA ILE A 51 -9.49 -0.26 -1.96
C ILE A 51 -10.04 -1.58 -1.41
N ARG A 52 -11.33 -1.86 -1.58
CA ARG A 52 -11.91 -3.15 -1.19
C ARG A 52 -11.23 -4.31 -1.91
N THR A 53 -10.94 -4.18 -3.22
CA THR A 53 -10.17 -5.18 -3.96
C THR A 53 -8.79 -5.40 -3.34
N VAL A 54 -8.07 -4.32 -3.00
CA VAL A 54 -6.78 -4.41 -2.30
C VAL A 54 -6.89 -5.15 -0.97
N GLN A 55 -7.94 -4.90 -0.19
CA GLN A 55 -8.20 -5.62 1.07
C GLN A 55 -8.41 -7.12 0.85
N TYR A 56 -9.26 -7.49 -0.12
CA TYR A 56 -9.47 -8.91 -0.46
C TYR A 56 -8.19 -9.60 -0.94
N MET A 57 -7.38 -8.91 -1.74
CA MET A 57 -6.09 -9.44 -2.19
C MET A 57 -5.08 -9.60 -1.05
N PHE A 58 -5.07 -8.68 -0.09
CA PHE A 58 -4.26 -8.79 1.12
C PHE A 58 -4.65 -10.02 1.95
N ASP A 59 -5.95 -10.22 2.18
CA ASP A 59 -6.46 -11.39 2.91
C ASP A 59 -6.14 -12.70 2.17
N ALA A 60 -6.28 -12.71 0.83
CA ALA A 60 -5.87 -13.84 0.01
C ALA A 60 -4.37 -14.13 0.14
N CYS A 61 -3.51 -13.09 0.14
CA CYS A 61 -2.08 -13.26 0.37
C CYS A 61 -1.79 -13.91 1.72
N LYS A 62 -2.42 -13.44 2.80
CA LYS A 62 -2.25 -13.98 4.15
C LYS A 62 -2.71 -15.43 4.27
N ASN A 63 -3.83 -15.78 3.63
CA ASN A 63 -4.34 -17.14 3.64
C ASN A 63 -3.39 -18.11 2.92
N ILE A 64 -2.83 -17.70 1.79
CA ILE A 64 -1.84 -18.50 1.07
C ILE A 64 -0.56 -18.65 1.89
N ASP A 65 -0.06 -17.57 2.47
CA ASP A 65 1.14 -17.63 3.33
C ASP A 65 0.96 -18.57 4.52
N LYS A 66 -0.24 -18.56 5.13
CA LYS A 66 -0.61 -19.50 6.19
C LYS A 66 -0.64 -20.94 5.68
N ASN A 67 -1.26 -21.20 4.54
CA ASN A 67 -1.35 -22.55 3.96
C ASN A 67 0.03 -23.09 3.56
N ASN A 68 0.88 -22.24 3.00
CA ASN A 68 2.25 -22.58 2.65
C ASN A 68 3.07 -22.96 3.89
N ARG A 69 2.95 -22.20 4.98
CA ARG A 69 3.60 -22.53 6.24
C ARG A 69 3.13 -23.88 6.79
N LEU A 70 1.82 -24.15 6.75
CA LEU A 70 1.28 -25.45 7.17
C LEU A 70 1.81 -26.60 6.30
N ALA A 71 1.90 -26.39 4.98
CA ALA A 71 2.46 -27.38 4.06
C ALA A 71 3.95 -27.67 4.35
N ILE A 72 4.76 -26.62 4.60
CA ILE A 72 6.17 -26.76 5.01
C ILE A 72 6.25 -27.55 6.32
N GLN A 73 5.47 -27.17 7.34
CA GLN A 73 5.47 -27.86 8.62
C GLN A 73 5.10 -29.35 8.49
N ASN A 74 4.07 -29.65 7.69
CA ASN A 74 3.65 -31.02 7.44
C ASN A 74 4.71 -31.83 6.69
N PHE A 75 5.40 -31.22 5.73
CA PHE A 75 6.50 -31.85 5.01
C PHE A 75 7.65 -32.23 5.96
N LEU A 76 8.08 -31.28 6.80
CA LEU A 76 9.20 -31.50 7.73
C LEU A 76 8.91 -32.62 8.74
N LYS A 77 7.66 -32.74 9.20
CA LYS A 77 7.21 -33.77 10.14
C LYS A 77 7.03 -35.15 9.52
N GLN A 78 7.13 -35.31 8.20
CA GLN A 78 6.94 -36.62 7.58
C GLN A 78 7.97 -37.63 8.13
N PRO A 79 7.60 -38.90 8.36
CA PRO A 79 8.51 -39.90 8.96
C PRO A 79 9.84 -40.08 8.21
N LYS A 80 9.85 -39.84 6.89
CA LYS A 80 11.05 -39.92 6.05
C LYS A 80 11.99 -38.71 6.19
N VAL A 81 11.47 -37.57 6.64
CA VAL A 81 12.23 -36.34 6.87
C VAL A 81 12.61 -36.22 8.35
N GLY A 82 11.64 -36.43 9.24
CA GLY A 82 11.86 -36.56 10.69
C GLY A 82 12.29 -35.27 11.40
N VAL A 83 12.10 -34.11 10.76
CA VAL A 83 12.51 -32.81 11.29
C VAL A 83 11.36 -32.15 12.04
N ASN A 84 11.51 -32.00 13.37
CA ASN A 84 10.50 -31.34 14.19
C ASN A 84 10.97 -29.93 14.58
N ILE A 85 10.38 -28.91 13.95
CA ILE A 85 10.68 -27.49 14.21
C ILE A 85 9.50 -26.87 14.96
N LEU A 86 9.81 -26.09 16.01
CA LEU A 86 8.82 -25.29 16.71
C LEU A 86 8.20 -24.23 15.77
N ASP A 87 6.93 -23.91 16.00
CA ASP A 87 6.19 -22.99 15.14
C ASP A 87 6.83 -21.60 15.06
N GLU A 88 7.38 -21.11 16.15
CA GLU A 88 8.06 -19.81 16.21
C GLU A 88 9.36 -19.80 15.39
N ASP A 89 10.12 -20.89 15.42
CA ASP A 89 11.36 -21.00 14.64
C ASP A 89 11.08 -21.15 13.16
N LEU A 90 10.02 -21.87 12.80
CA LEU A 90 9.56 -21.95 11.41
C LEU A 90 9.22 -20.56 10.84
N ILE A 91 8.56 -19.68 11.61
CA ILE A 91 8.29 -18.30 11.19
C ILE A 91 9.60 -17.53 10.98
N LYS A 92 10.58 -17.68 11.88
CA LYS A 92 11.89 -17.02 11.77
C LYS A 92 12.63 -17.48 10.51
N TYR A 93 12.64 -18.78 10.23
CA TYR A 93 13.34 -19.36 9.08
C TYR A 93 12.68 -18.94 7.76
N ILE A 94 11.35 -18.97 7.67
CA ILE A 94 10.61 -18.43 6.52
C ILE A 94 10.96 -16.95 6.31
N SER A 95 10.90 -16.15 7.38
CA SER A 95 11.20 -14.70 7.28
C SER A 95 12.63 -14.44 6.81
N LEU A 96 13.60 -15.24 7.27
CA LEU A 96 14.99 -15.16 6.83
C LEU A 96 15.13 -15.56 5.35
N TYR A 97 14.52 -16.67 4.95
CA TYR A 97 14.55 -17.15 3.57
C TYR A 97 13.92 -16.15 2.60
N GLU A 98 12.76 -15.60 2.94
CA GLU A 98 12.11 -14.54 2.16
C GLU A 98 12.97 -13.28 2.06
N ALA A 99 13.69 -12.91 3.13
CA ALA A 99 14.59 -11.76 3.12
C ALA A 99 15.79 -11.98 2.19
N VAL A 100 16.38 -13.19 2.18
CA VAL A 100 17.42 -13.56 1.21
C VAL A 100 16.86 -13.51 -0.21
N ARG A 101 15.75 -14.21 -0.46
CA ARG A 101 15.10 -14.31 -1.79
C ARG A 101 14.69 -12.95 -2.35
N SER A 102 14.34 -11.98 -1.51
CA SER A 102 13.94 -10.62 -1.95
C SER A 102 15.03 -9.85 -2.71
N LYS A 103 16.29 -10.27 -2.61
CA LYS A 103 17.42 -9.69 -3.34
C LYS A 103 17.50 -10.17 -4.79
N TYR A 104 16.86 -11.29 -5.11
CA TYR A 104 16.99 -12.01 -6.38
C TYR A 104 15.73 -11.88 -7.23
N ARG A 105 15.82 -12.29 -8.50
CA ARG A 105 14.67 -12.33 -9.40
C ARG A 105 13.76 -13.48 -8.99
N ASP A 106 12.45 -13.24 -9.01
CA ASP A 106 11.48 -14.28 -8.69
C ASP A 106 11.41 -15.29 -9.84
N ASN A 107 11.41 -16.57 -9.48
CA ASN A 107 11.32 -17.73 -10.38
C ASN A 107 12.47 -17.85 -11.40
N PHE A 108 13.64 -17.28 -11.12
CA PHE A 108 14.84 -17.48 -11.92
C PHE A 108 15.66 -18.64 -11.35
N VAL A 109 15.85 -19.71 -12.15
CA VAL A 109 16.41 -20.97 -11.64
C VAL A 109 17.86 -20.82 -11.20
N ASP A 110 18.63 -20.02 -11.93
CA ASP A 110 20.07 -19.82 -11.70
C ASP A 110 20.36 -19.10 -10.37
N ASP A 111 19.38 -18.38 -9.82
CA ASP A 111 19.53 -17.67 -8.54
C ASP A 111 19.37 -18.61 -7.33
N PHE A 112 18.75 -19.79 -7.47
CA PHE A 112 18.41 -20.64 -6.32
C PHE A 112 19.62 -21.18 -5.56
N ILE A 113 20.73 -21.46 -6.25
CA ILE A 113 21.96 -21.91 -5.57
C ILE A 113 22.46 -20.78 -4.65
N ASN A 114 22.57 -19.56 -5.17
CA ASN A 114 23.03 -18.41 -4.39
C ASN A 114 22.08 -18.07 -3.23
N ILE A 115 20.77 -18.20 -3.44
CA ILE A 115 19.75 -18.01 -2.39
C ILE A 115 19.96 -19.01 -1.27
N ASP A 116 20.12 -20.29 -1.62
CA ASP A 116 20.19 -21.36 -0.65
C ASP A 116 21.53 -21.33 0.12
N ASP A 117 22.64 -21.07 -0.56
CA ASP A 117 23.96 -20.87 0.06
C ASP A 117 23.96 -19.68 1.03
N GLU A 118 23.36 -18.54 0.64
CA GLU A 118 23.26 -17.37 1.51
C GLU A 118 22.34 -17.63 2.71
N PHE A 119 21.25 -18.38 2.51
CA PHE A 119 20.35 -18.76 3.58
C PHE A 119 21.01 -19.74 4.56
N GLU A 120 21.65 -20.79 4.07
CA GLU A 120 22.39 -21.78 4.85
C GLU A 120 23.43 -21.10 5.73
N LYS A 121 24.29 -20.26 5.13
CA LYS A 121 25.30 -19.51 5.88
C LYS A 121 24.69 -18.71 7.03
N LYS A 122 23.60 -18.00 6.77
CA LYS A 122 22.92 -17.21 7.82
C LYS A 122 22.26 -18.07 8.89
N MET A 123 21.76 -19.25 8.54
CA MET A 123 21.18 -20.19 9.49
C MET A 123 22.23 -20.76 10.44
N LEU A 124 23.39 -21.15 9.91
CA LEU A 124 24.55 -21.60 10.69
C LEU A 124 25.05 -20.47 11.60
N ASP A 125 25.34 -19.30 11.03
CA ASP A 125 25.95 -18.17 11.74
C ASP A 125 25.04 -17.61 12.85
N LYS A 126 23.72 -17.55 12.62
CA LYS A 126 22.78 -16.84 13.50
C LYS A 126 22.03 -17.75 14.46
N TYR A 127 21.73 -18.98 14.04
CA TYR A 127 20.83 -19.87 14.75
C TYR A 127 21.47 -21.22 15.10
N ASN A 128 22.70 -21.50 14.62
CA ASN A 128 23.43 -22.74 14.86
C ASN A 128 22.58 -24.00 14.63
N VAL A 129 21.87 -24.02 13.49
CA VAL A 129 20.91 -25.07 13.14
C VAL A 129 21.62 -26.22 12.41
N ASP A 130 21.24 -27.46 12.70
CA ASP A 130 21.78 -28.63 12.03
C ASP A 130 21.55 -28.61 10.51
N PHE A 131 22.54 -29.04 9.74
CA PHE A 131 22.48 -29.10 8.27
C PHE A 131 21.26 -29.86 7.74
N SER A 132 20.90 -30.99 8.36
CA SER A 132 19.75 -31.80 7.93
C SER A 132 18.42 -31.03 8.04
N VAL A 133 18.31 -30.13 9.02
CA VAL A 133 17.15 -29.24 9.20
C VAL A 133 17.15 -28.16 8.14
N ILE A 134 18.32 -27.57 7.84
CA ILE A 134 18.49 -26.55 6.81
C ILE A 134 18.11 -27.10 5.43
N ASP A 135 18.66 -28.26 5.04
CA ASP A 135 18.39 -28.91 3.75
C ASP A 135 16.90 -29.24 3.58
N SER A 136 16.29 -29.82 4.61
CA SER A 136 14.87 -30.16 4.61
C SER A 136 13.98 -28.91 4.51
N PHE A 137 14.40 -27.81 5.15
CA PHE A 137 13.71 -26.54 5.08
C PHE A 137 13.84 -25.88 3.69
N ILE A 138 15.04 -25.90 3.09
CA ILE A 138 15.27 -25.41 1.72
C ILE A 138 14.40 -26.18 0.73
N ALA A 139 14.43 -27.51 0.80
CA ALA A 139 13.65 -28.38 -0.09
C ALA A 139 12.14 -28.09 0.00
N SER A 140 11.60 -27.98 1.21
CA SER A 140 10.19 -27.65 1.42
C SER A 140 9.83 -26.22 0.99
N SER A 141 10.71 -25.25 1.22
CA SER A 141 10.48 -23.85 0.84
C SER A 141 10.42 -23.68 -0.69
N ARG A 142 11.27 -24.39 -1.44
CA ARG A 142 11.22 -24.40 -2.92
C ARG A 142 9.87 -24.90 -3.46
N LEU A 143 9.26 -25.86 -2.77
CA LEU A 143 7.98 -26.46 -3.16
C LEU A 143 6.79 -25.58 -2.78
N PHE A 144 6.78 -25.09 -1.54
CA PHE A 144 5.57 -24.55 -0.94
C PHE A 144 5.56 -23.03 -0.77
N LEU A 145 6.69 -22.32 -0.81
CA LEU A 145 6.74 -20.89 -0.50
C LEU A 145 6.35 -19.96 -1.68
N ARG A 146 5.37 -20.37 -2.49
CA ARG A 146 4.90 -19.61 -3.65
C ARG A 146 3.61 -18.86 -3.33
N ASN A 147 3.58 -17.57 -3.66
CA ASN A 147 2.38 -16.74 -3.53
C ASN A 147 2.24 -15.80 -4.72
N TYR A 148 1.36 -16.18 -5.67
CA TYR A 148 1.17 -15.46 -6.93
C TYR A 148 0.41 -14.14 -6.78
N PHE A 149 -0.23 -13.88 -5.62
CA PHE A 149 -1.03 -12.67 -5.40
C PHE A 149 -0.19 -11.47 -4.98
N ARG A 150 1.01 -11.68 -4.43
CA ARG A 150 1.83 -10.61 -3.84
C ARG A 150 2.17 -9.48 -4.82
N LYS A 151 2.50 -9.82 -6.07
CA LYS A 151 2.82 -8.83 -7.12
C LYS A 151 1.60 -8.03 -7.54
N SER A 152 0.51 -8.73 -7.86
CA SER A 152 -0.76 -8.11 -8.21
C SER A 152 -1.27 -7.21 -7.08
N PHE A 153 -1.06 -7.61 -5.82
CA PHE A 153 -1.40 -6.80 -4.66
C PHE A 153 -0.62 -5.47 -4.65
N ILE A 154 0.71 -5.50 -4.83
CA ILE A 154 1.51 -4.26 -4.87
C ILE A 154 1.07 -3.34 -6.01
N ILE A 155 0.80 -3.91 -7.20
CA ILE A 155 0.31 -3.13 -8.34
C ILE A 155 -1.02 -2.45 -8.00
N MET A 156 -2.00 -3.23 -7.52
CA MET A 156 -3.32 -2.70 -7.19
C MET A 156 -3.25 -1.67 -6.07
N LEU A 157 -2.49 -1.92 -5.01
CA LEU A 157 -2.31 -1.00 -3.90
C LEU A 157 -1.73 0.34 -4.36
N ALA A 158 -0.66 0.32 -5.15
CA ALA A 158 -0.04 1.53 -5.67
C ALA A 158 -1.01 2.34 -6.53
N THR A 159 -1.75 1.67 -7.41
CA THR A 159 -2.77 2.30 -8.26
C THR A 159 -3.92 2.87 -7.44
N SER A 160 -4.42 2.17 -6.41
CA SER A 160 -5.47 2.69 -5.53
C SER A 160 -5.02 3.97 -4.80
N ILE A 161 -3.77 4.02 -4.33
CA ILE A 161 -3.20 5.21 -3.68
C ILE A 161 -3.06 6.37 -4.69
N GLU A 162 -2.73 6.09 -5.95
CA GLU A 162 -2.70 7.13 -6.98
C GLU A 162 -4.08 7.68 -7.32
N LEU A 163 -5.15 6.86 -7.28
CA LEU A 163 -6.53 7.37 -7.41
C LEU A 163 -6.88 8.37 -6.29
N LEU A 164 -6.44 8.09 -5.06
CA LEU A 164 -6.59 9.01 -3.93
C LEU A 164 -5.87 10.33 -4.18
N PHE A 165 -4.61 10.26 -4.64
CA PHE A 165 -3.84 11.45 -5.00
C PHE A 165 -4.47 12.25 -6.14
N ASN A 166 -4.98 11.59 -7.18
CA ASN A 166 -5.60 12.24 -8.33
C ASN A 166 -6.87 13.01 -7.95
N ASP A 167 -7.67 12.49 -7.01
CA ASP A 167 -8.83 13.21 -6.46
C ASP A 167 -8.40 14.50 -5.72
N TYR A 168 -7.29 14.45 -4.97
CA TYR A 168 -6.68 15.63 -4.36
C TYR A 168 -6.16 16.62 -5.43
N PHE A 169 -5.43 16.12 -6.42
CA PHE A 169 -4.87 16.92 -7.52
C PHE A 169 -5.96 17.69 -8.26
N GLY A 170 -7.04 17.01 -8.66
CA GLY A 170 -8.19 17.65 -9.29
C GLY A 170 -8.81 18.76 -8.41
N SER A 171 -8.96 18.48 -7.12
CA SER A 171 -9.48 19.46 -6.16
C SER A 171 -8.57 20.69 -6.02
N LEU A 172 -7.25 20.50 -6.04
CA LEU A 172 -6.28 21.59 -5.95
C LEU A 172 -6.32 22.47 -7.20
N VAL A 173 -6.32 21.85 -8.38
CA VAL A 173 -6.34 22.56 -9.67
C VAL A 173 -7.61 23.40 -9.79
N LEU A 174 -8.78 22.81 -9.54
CA LEU A 174 -10.07 23.52 -9.59
C LEU A 174 -10.11 24.67 -8.57
N SER A 175 -9.51 24.48 -7.39
CA SER A 175 -9.43 25.54 -6.39
C SER A 175 -8.55 26.72 -6.81
N LYS A 176 -7.52 26.49 -7.64
CA LYS A 176 -6.54 27.51 -8.03
C LYS A 176 -6.91 28.21 -9.34
N LEU A 177 -7.50 27.47 -10.28
CA LEU A 177 -7.82 27.97 -11.62
C LEU A 177 -9.32 28.23 -11.83
N GLY A 178 -10.17 27.89 -10.86
CA GLY A 178 -11.63 27.89 -11.01
C GLY A 178 -12.11 26.73 -11.88
N ASN A 179 -13.44 26.56 -11.99
CA ASN A 179 -14.02 25.40 -12.68
C ASN A 179 -13.66 25.36 -14.18
N ASN A 180 -13.96 26.43 -14.93
CA ASN A 180 -13.74 26.44 -16.38
C ASN A 180 -12.24 26.32 -16.76
N GLY A 181 -11.36 27.03 -16.05
CA GLY A 181 -9.92 26.96 -16.30
C GLY A 181 -9.31 25.65 -15.82
N GLY A 182 -9.80 25.13 -14.70
CA GLY A 182 -9.32 23.87 -14.12
C GLY A 182 -9.71 22.66 -14.95
N GLU A 183 -10.90 22.59 -15.51
CA GLU A 183 -11.33 21.48 -16.38
C GLU A 183 -10.48 21.38 -17.65
N VAL A 184 -10.20 22.51 -18.31
CA VAL A 184 -9.32 22.57 -19.49
C VAL A 184 -7.88 22.20 -19.13
N PHE A 185 -7.42 22.61 -17.95
CA PHE A 185 -6.09 22.22 -17.47
C PHE A 185 -6.03 20.70 -17.22
N LEU A 186 -6.99 20.15 -16.49
CA LEU A 186 -7.01 18.72 -16.13
C LEU A 186 -7.10 17.80 -17.34
N SER A 187 -7.82 18.19 -18.40
CA SER A 187 -7.85 17.39 -19.64
C SER A 187 -6.48 17.28 -20.32
N SER A 188 -5.64 18.31 -20.20
CA SER A 188 -4.25 18.28 -20.69
C SER A 188 -3.34 17.37 -19.86
N TYR A 189 -3.78 16.95 -18.67
CA TYR A 189 -3.05 16.10 -17.73
C TYR A 189 -3.66 14.70 -17.56
N GLU A 190 -4.62 14.30 -18.40
CA GLU A 190 -5.27 12.99 -18.34
C GLU A 190 -4.26 11.82 -18.39
N TYR A 191 -3.20 11.98 -19.17
CA TYR A 191 -2.12 10.99 -19.33
C TYR A 191 -0.78 11.43 -18.70
N ALA A 192 -0.80 12.50 -17.91
CA ALA A 192 0.41 12.99 -17.26
C ALA A 192 0.93 11.98 -16.23
N SER A 193 2.24 11.95 -16.03
CA SER A 193 2.80 11.11 -15.00
C SER A 193 2.47 11.67 -13.61
N ILE A 194 2.39 10.81 -12.59
CA ILE A 194 2.23 11.27 -11.20
C ILE A 194 3.36 12.24 -10.79
N LYS A 195 4.54 12.12 -11.40
CA LYS A 195 5.65 13.06 -11.16
C LYS A 195 5.26 14.47 -11.64
N ASP A 196 4.71 14.59 -12.85
CA ASP A 196 4.28 15.89 -13.39
C ASP A 196 3.15 16.47 -12.53
N CYS A 197 2.19 15.65 -12.09
CA CYS A 197 1.14 16.08 -11.17
C CYS A 197 1.69 16.55 -9.81
N ILE A 198 2.76 15.94 -9.29
CA ILE A 198 3.45 16.37 -8.06
C ILE A 198 4.13 17.73 -8.25
N GLU A 199 4.74 17.97 -9.41
CA GLU A 199 5.38 19.25 -9.75
C GLU A 199 4.33 20.37 -9.82
N VAL A 200 3.20 20.13 -10.47
CA VAL A 200 2.07 21.07 -10.49
C VAL A 200 1.53 21.34 -9.09
N CYS A 201 1.31 20.29 -8.29
CA CYS A 201 0.88 20.46 -6.89
C CYS A 201 1.82 21.38 -6.13
N SER A 202 3.14 21.16 -6.24
CA SER A 202 4.16 21.95 -5.56
C SER A 202 4.20 23.41 -6.03
N ALA A 203 3.89 23.67 -7.31
CA ALA A 203 3.78 25.02 -7.84
C ALA A 203 2.50 25.74 -7.36
N PHE A 204 1.45 25.00 -7.02
CA PHE A 204 0.16 25.54 -6.59
C PHE A 204 0.05 25.74 -5.07
N THR A 205 1.03 25.26 -4.30
CA THR A 205 1.09 25.37 -2.85
C THR A 205 2.27 26.23 -2.38
N ASP A 206 2.17 26.84 -1.19
CA ASP A 206 3.22 27.71 -0.65
C ASP A 206 4.51 26.97 -0.27
N LYS A 207 4.41 25.64 -0.09
CA LYS A 207 5.53 24.75 0.18
C LYS A 207 5.47 23.56 -0.78
N PRO A 208 6.61 22.92 -1.08
CA PRO A 208 6.65 21.67 -1.83
C PRO A 208 5.68 20.62 -1.27
N ILE A 209 4.99 19.89 -2.15
CA ILE A 209 3.89 19.02 -1.73
C ILE A 209 4.37 17.85 -0.86
N ASP A 210 5.58 17.36 -1.10
CA ASP A 210 6.26 16.34 -0.29
C ASP A 210 6.47 16.81 1.15
N TYR A 211 6.87 18.07 1.35
CA TYR A 211 6.98 18.68 2.68
C TYR A 211 5.62 18.70 3.39
N ILE A 212 4.56 19.11 2.68
CA ILE A 212 3.21 19.16 3.27
C ILE A 212 2.74 17.76 3.64
N MET A 213 2.88 16.79 2.74
CA MET A 213 2.57 15.38 3.00
C MET A 213 3.33 14.82 4.21
N ASN A 214 4.63 15.11 4.30
CA ASN A 214 5.47 14.65 5.40
C ASN A 214 5.17 15.35 6.73
N SER A 215 4.58 16.55 6.71
CA SER A 215 4.06 17.21 7.91
C SER A 215 2.77 16.58 8.44
N LEU A 216 1.99 15.92 7.57
CA LEU A 216 0.78 15.19 7.95
C LEU A 216 1.10 13.77 8.43
N SER A 217 2.08 13.12 7.81
CA SER A 217 2.61 11.86 8.29
C SER A 217 4.09 11.71 7.91
N LEU A 218 4.94 11.54 8.94
CA LEU A 218 6.38 11.59 8.79
C LEU A 218 6.91 10.51 7.83
N GLY A 219 7.60 10.94 6.77
CA GLY A 219 8.19 10.08 5.75
C GLY A 219 7.17 9.41 4.83
N PHE A 220 5.92 9.87 4.81
CA PHE A 220 4.88 9.33 3.93
C PHE A 220 5.26 9.39 2.46
N PHE A 221 5.78 10.53 1.99
CA PHE A 221 6.11 10.71 0.57
C PHE A 221 7.13 9.68 0.10
N ASP A 222 8.17 9.41 0.88
CA ASP A 222 9.21 8.43 0.55
C ASP A 222 8.66 7.00 0.53
N ARG A 223 7.80 6.65 1.50
CA ARG A 223 7.15 5.34 1.53
C ARG A 223 6.24 5.13 0.33
N TRP A 224 5.43 6.13 -0.03
CA TRP A 224 4.57 6.09 -1.21
C TRP A 224 5.39 6.05 -2.51
N SER A 225 6.44 6.86 -2.62
CA SER A 225 7.34 6.86 -3.79
C SER A 225 8.04 5.51 -3.95
N THR A 226 8.50 4.90 -2.86
CA THR A 226 9.08 3.56 -2.87
C THR A 226 8.08 2.51 -3.39
N LEU A 227 6.82 2.58 -2.95
CA LEU A 227 5.77 1.69 -3.45
C LEU A 227 5.51 1.86 -4.96
N ARG A 228 5.47 3.11 -5.46
CA ARG A 228 5.33 3.39 -6.90
C ARG A 228 6.50 2.84 -7.71
N ASN A 229 7.72 3.03 -7.22
CA ASN A 229 8.92 2.49 -7.84
C ASN A 229 8.91 0.95 -7.85
N GLU A 230 8.42 0.33 -6.78
CA GLU A 230 8.27 -1.12 -6.70
C GLU A 230 7.24 -1.64 -7.70
N ARG A 231 6.06 -1.01 -7.82
CA ARG A 231 5.09 -1.31 -8.88
C ARG A 231 5.75 -1.22 -10.27
N ASN A 232 6.41 -0.10 -10.56
CA ASN A 232 7.01 0.12 -11.87
C ASN A 232 8.09 -0.94 -12.16
N SER A 233 8.87 -1.32 -11.15
CA SER A 233 9.84 -2.42 -11.24
C SER A 233 9.15 -3.75 -11.58
N ILE A 234 8.03 -4.08 -10.93
CA ILE A 234 7.27 -5.31 -11.21
C ILE A 234 6.76 -5.32 -12.65
N ILE A 235 6.23 -4.20 -13.14
CA ILE A 235 5.64 -4.09 -14.48
C ILE A 235 6.72 -4.11 -15.58
N HIS A 236 7.83 -3.40 -15.38
CA HIS A 236 8.73 -3.05 -16.49
C HIS A 236 10.10 -3.74 -16.50
N SER A 237 10.67 -4.17 -15.37
CA SER A 237 12.14 -4.41 -15.38
C SER A 237 12.75 -5.29 -14.29
N ASN A 238 12.06 -5.62 -13.20
CA ASN A 238 12.62 -6.46 -12.14
C ASN A 238 11.51 -7.23 -11.41
N ASN A 239 11.32 -8.46 -11.85
CA ASN A 239 10.39 -9.43 -11.29
C ASN A 239 10.86 -9.95 -9.92
N ARG A 240 11.46 -9.14 -9.04
CA ARG A 240 12.01 -9.60 -7.76
C ARG A 240 10.96 -10.23 -6.86
N TYR A 241 11.41 -11.09 -5.95
CA TYR A 241 10.53 -11.72 -4.98
C TYR A 241 10.03 -10.70 -3.95
N ILE A 242 8.74 -10.79 -3.60
CA ILE A 242 8.09 -9.91 -2.61
C ILE A 242 7.82 -10.72 -1.36
N SER A 243 8.40 -10.33 -0.23
CA SER A 243 8.23 -11.02 1.05
C SER A 243 6.87 -10.73 1.70
N SER A 244 6.42 -11.61 2.58
CA SER A 244 5.23 -11.41 3.42
C SER A 244 5.33 -10.13 4.25
N LYS A 245 6.51 -9.85 4.81
CA LYS A 245 6.80 -8.60 5.53
C LYS A 245 6.55 -7.39 4.64
N ARG A 246 7.04 -7.40 3.40
CA ARG A 246 6.86 -6.29 2.46
C ARG A 246 5.39 -6.05 2.14
N ILE A 247 4.60 -7.10 1.98
CA ILE A 247 3.14 -7.01 1.78
C ILE A 247 2.45 -6.37 2.97
N ASN A 248 2.78 -6.80 4.19
CA ASN A 248 2.21 -6.22 5.42
C ASN A 248 2.59 -4.75 5.60
N ASP A 249 3.83 -4.38 5.32
CA ASP A 249 4.29 -2.99 5.43
C ASP A 249 3.67 -2.10 4.35
N ALA A 250 3.53 -2.60 3.13
CA ALA A 250 2.84 -1.89 2.05
C ALA A 250 1.35 -1.68 2.36
N TYR A 251 0.65 -2.71 2.85
CA TYR A 251 -0.79 -2.60 3.15
C TYR A 251 -1.12 -1.48 4.14
N LYS A 252 -0.26 -1.22 5.13
CA LYS A 252 -0.45 -0.11 6.10
C LYS A 252 -0.53 1.26 5.42
N LEU A 253 0.08 1.42 4.24
CA LEU A 253 0.08 2.69 3.53
C LEU A 253 -1.30 3.10 3.02
N ILE A 254 -2.26 2.18 2.83
CA ILE A 254 -3.56 2.57 2.30
C ILE A 254 -4.35 3.44 3.28
N GLU A 255 -4.39 3.04 4.56
CA GLU A 255 -5.07 3.80 5.61
C GLU A 255 -4.39 5.15 5.85
N GLU A 256 -3.06 5.15 5.83
CA GLU A 256 -2.26 6.37 5.94
C GLU A 256 -2.49 7.31 4.76
N SER A 257 -2.59 6.78 3.54
CA SER A 257 -2.87 7.55 2.33
C SER A 257 -4.24 8.21 2.37
N ILE A 258 -5.26 7.46 2.79
CA ILE A 258 -6.62 7.99 2.98
C ILE A 258 -6.59 9.20 3.94
N LEU A 259 -5.84 9.10 5.05
CA LEU A 259 -5.69 10.18 6.01
C LEU A 259 -4.93 11.39 5.44
N VAL A 260 -3.77 11.16 4.82
CA VAL A 260 -2.93 12.25 4.29
C VAL A 260 -3.67 13.01 3.20
N PHE A 261 -4.22 12.33 2.20
CA PHE A 261 -4.88 13.00 1.08
C PHE A 261 -6.22 13.63 1.45
N SER A 262 -6.99 13.05 2.38
CA SER A 262 -8.20 13.72 2.90
C SER A 262 -7.86 15.00 3.67
N ASN A 263 -6.77 15.02 4.45
CA ASN A 263 -6.30 16.23 5.13
C ASN A 263 -5.78 17.27 4.14
N LEU A 264 -5.06 16.87 3.09
CA LEU A 264 -4.66 17.78 2.02
C LEU A 264 -5.88 18.43 1.34
N LYS A 265 -6.91 17.64 1.03
CA LYS A 265 -8.18 18.16 0.47
C LYS A 265 -8.92 19.07 1.44
N SER A 266 -8.91 18.76 2.74
CA SER A 266 -9.42 19.63 3.82
C SER A 266 -8.73 21.00 3.85
N LEU A 267 -7.40 21.02 3.70
CA LEU A 267 -6.62 22.26 3.71
C LEU A 267 -7.01 23.19 2.56
N ILE A 268 -7.26 22.66 1.36
CA ILE A 268 -7.76 23.44 0.21
C ILE A 268 -9.06 24.17 0.59
N TYR A 269 -10.04 23.45 1.13
CA TYR A 269 -11.34 24.05 1.48
C TYR A 269 -11.24 25.08 2.60
N LYS A 270 -10.34 24.87 3.57
CA LYS A 270 -10.07 25.86 4.62
C LYS A 270 -9.49 27.15 4.05
N GLN A 271 -8.52 27.06 3.14
CA GLN A 271 -7.93 28.24 2.48
C GLN A 271 -8.99 29.03 1.69
N ASN A 272 -9.86 28.33 0.95
CA ASN A 272 -10.93 28.97 0.18
C ASN A 272 -11.93 29.71 1.06
N LYS A 273 -12.26 29.17 2.24
CA LYS A 273 -13.12 29.86 3.21
C LYS A 273 -12.48 31.16 3.70
N THR A 274 -11.20 31.13 4.07
CA THR A 274 -10.47 32.31 4.55
C THR A 274 -10.46 33.41 3.48
N ASN A 275 -10.19 33.05 2.22
CA ASN A 275 -10.17 34.00 1.11
C ASN A 275 -11.55 34.62 0.83
N LYS A 276 -12.64 33.86 1.02
CA LYS A 276 -14.03 34.38 0.88
C LYS A 276 -14.49 35.27 2.03
N THR A 277 -13.79 35.28 3.17
CA THR A 277 -14.18 36.08 4.34
C THR A 277 -13.50 37.47 4.34
N ILE A 278 -12.52 37.67 3.46
CA ILE A 278 -11.69 38.90 3.38
C ILE A 278 -12.16 39.84 2.24
N LEU A 279 -13.11 39.40 1.41
CA LEU A 279 -13.80 40.19 0.37
C LEU A 279 -15.17 40.64 0.88
#